data_AF-A0A1C1A8B6-F1
#
_entry.id   AF-A0A1C1A8B6-F1
#
_cell.length_a   1.000
_cell.length_b   1.000
_cell.length_c   1.000
_cell.angle_alpha   90.00
_cell.angle_beta   90.00
_cell.angle_gamma   90.00
#
_symmetry.space_group_name_H-M   'P 1'
#
loop_
_entity.id
_entity.type
_entity.pdbx_description
1 polymer ?
#
loop_
_entity_poly.entity_id
_entity_poly.type
_entity_poly.pdbx_seq_one_letter_code
_entity_poly.pdbx_strand_id
1 'polypeptide(L)'
;MPIRLSLKNVPVHFHPSTDTTLFKKSAFNEIKNRGLFLTDLNLIHCAMIHFQSRFKRSLSKRFQYTYLTIEPTLLEDNTHFYFDDGEKSELQTQSSEVIGVGFAIALFQRLFNVNFNCINEITTTGKRCDFEINFLGRRILAESKGRKSGLTQAINEIIEQKAAYPATTSKYGAISIIKRDVNPVEITVVDPPSEIYDISRNERILSLLIHYTKVAQLSGYSKLASLLNERIDEIIKDSSKIEYYEGKKVDYDNNVIKFGFEVFSSVGEYNFCTFYHGDERIDGFKFNVNNHLQLFFGLDNRIKEYLEEQNFEALLHFNGDYNVNTEMTYVSVHNDGTCVILIEKEKLEESKKNNKLTSFVDKYKLNINFNG
;
A
#
# COMPACT_ATOMS: atom_id res chain seq x y z
N MET A 1 1.42 -21.38 6.88
CA MET A 1 0.78 -20.93 8.13
C MET A 1 -0.22 -19.81 7.78
N PRO A 2 -1.30 -19.53 8.54
CA PRO A 2 -2.27 -18.52 8.14
C PRO A 2 -1.73 -17.10 8.38
N ILE A 3 -1.96 -16.19 7.43
CA ILE A 3 -1.79 -14.74 7.65
C ILE A 3 -2.65 -14.37 8.86
N ARG A 4 -2.05 -13.77 9.89
CA ARG A 4 -2.78 -13.34 11.09
C ARG A 4 -3.31 -11.93 10.89
N LEU A 5 -4.54 -11.73 11.33
CA LEU A 5 -5.34 -10.58 10.89
C LEU A 5 -5.81 -9.74 12.08
N SER A 6 -5.32 -10.07 13.26
CA SER A 6 -5.41 -9.23 14.44
C SER A 6 -4.71 -7.90 14.18
N LEU A 7 -5.39 -6.81 14.54
CA LEU A 7 -4.78 -5.48 14.57
C LEU A 7 -3.73 -5.47 15.68
N LYS A 8 -2.49 -5.22 15.29
CA LYS A 8 -1.35 -5.13 16.19
C LYS A 8 -0.95 -3.68 16.36
N ASN A 9 -0.71 -3.29 17.60
CA ASN A 9 -0.20 -1.96 17.93
C ASN A 9 1.32 -1.91 17.73
N VAL A 10 1.78 -0.78 17.20
CA VAL A 10 3.19 -0.41 17.13
C VAL A 10 3.34 0.95 17.81
N PRO A 11 3.93 1.03 19.01
CA PRO A 11 4.21 2.31 19.65
C PRO A 11 5.03 3.23 18.74
N VAL A 12 4.63 4.51 18.68
CA VAL A 12 5.31 5.52 17.87
C VAL A 12 5.76 6.68 18.74
N HIS A 13 7.05 6.98 18.67
CA HIS A 13 7.68 8.10 19.36
C HIS A 13 8.07 9.16 18.35
N PHE A 14 7.70 10.41 18.62
CA PHE A 14 8.13 11.55 17.82
C PHE A 14 9.31 12.21 18.51
N HIS A 15 10.43 12.34 17.81
CA HIS A 15 11.58 13.07 18.34
C HIS A 15 11.17 14.53 18.64
N PRO A 16 11.71 15.19 19.68
CA PRO A 16 11.32 16.56 20.02
C PRO A 16 11.49 17.59 18.90
N SER A 17 12.37 17.29 17.93
CA SER A 17 12.61 18.13 16.76
C SER A 17 11.65 17.89 15.59
N THR A 18 10.69 16.97 15.70
CA THR A 18 9.79 16.64 14.59
C THR A 18 8.80 17.76 14.28
N ASP A 19 8.86 18.29 13.05
CA ASP A 19 7.84 19.18 12.52
C ASP A 19 6.58 18.39 12.17
N THR A 20 5.49 18.74 12.85
CA THR A 20 4.18 18.09 12.73
C THR A 20 3.21 18.92 11.90
N THR A 21 3.62 20.07 11.36
CA THR A 21 2.74 21.02 10.64
C THR A 21 2.09 20.41 9.41
N LEU A 22 2.77 19.48 8.73
CA LEU A 22 2.26 18.77 7.56
C LEU A 22 1.40 17.55 7.91
N PHE A 23 1.37 17.12 9.17
CA PHE A 23 0.59 15.95 9.55
C PHE A 23 -0.90 16.26 9.63
N LYS A 24 -1.74 15.31 9.21
CA LYS A 24 -3.16 15.30 9.52
C LYS A 24 -3.32 15.22 11.04
N LYS A 25 -3.74 16.33 11.64
CA LYS A 25 -3.80 16.48 13.12
C LYS A 25 -4.52 15.34 13.84
N SER A 26 -5.63 14.85 13.28
CA SER A 26 -6.37 13.73 13.88
C SER A 26 -5.54 12.44 13.90
N ALA A 27 -4.94 12.08 12.75
CA ALA A 27 -4.07 10.91 12.63
C ALA A 27 -2.82 11.03 13.52
N PHE A 28 -2.19 12.21 13.56
CA PHE A 28 -1.04 12.46 14.44
C PHE A 28 -1.40 12.26 15.92
N ASN A 29 -2.51 12.86 16.38
CA ASN A 29 -2.94 12.74 17.77
C ASN A 29 -3.29 11.30 18.14
N GLU A 30 -3.95 10.57 17.24
CA GLU A 30 -4.25 9.16 17.43
C GLU A 30 -2.95 8.34 17.57
N ILE A 31 -2.03 8.47 16.60
CA ILE A 31 -0.77 7.72 16.56
C ILE A 31 0.12 8.05 17.76
N LYS A 32 0.21 9.33 18.13
CA LYS A 32 0.99 9.78 19.30
C LYS A 32 0.47 9.19 20.61
N ASN A 33 -0.84 9.05 20.76
CA ASN A 33 -1.46 8.62 22.01
C ASN A 33 -1.64 7.11 22.10
N ARG A 34 -1.86 6.43 20.96
CA ARG A 34 -2.27 5.02 20.93
C ARG A 34 -1.33 4.12 20.14
N GLY A 35 -0.39 4.68 19.38
CA GLY A 35 0.46 3.94 18.45
C GLY A 35 -0.19 3.73 17.07
N LEU A 36 0.51 3.01 16.22
CA LEU A 36 0.10 2.68 14.86
C LEU A 36 -0.48 1.26 14.82
N PHE A 37 -1.78 1.13 14.52
CA PHE A 37 -2.43 -0.18 14.41
C PHE A 37 -2.35 -0.76 13.01
N LEU A 38 -1.79 -1.95 12.82
CA LEU A 38 -1.67 -2.62 11.51
C LEU A 38 -1.93 -4.11 11.61
N THR A 39 -2.42 -4.71 10.53
CA THR A 39 -2.42 -6.17 10.37
C THR A 39 -1.13 -6.65 9.69
N ASP A 40 -0.84 -7.95 9.74
CA ASP A 40 0.30 -8.55 9.02
C ASP A 40 0.19 -8.28 7.51
N LEU A 41 -1.03 -8.35 6.97
CA LEU A 41 -1.28 -8.10 5.55
C LEU A 41 -1.05 -6.63 5.18
N ASN A 42 -1.40 -5.67 6.06
CA ASN A 42 -1.06 -4.26 5.84
C ASN A 42 0.45 -4.05 5.83
N LEU A 43 1.18 -4.67 6.77
CA LEU A 43 2.64 -4.58 6.82
C LEU A 43 3.27 -5.11 5.53
N ILE A 44 2.85 -6.29 5.08
CA ILE A 44 3.31 -6.91 3.83
C ILE A 44 2.97 -6.02 2.63
N HIS A 45 1.76 -5.48 2.55
CA HIS A 45 1.37 -4.63 1.44
C HIS A 45 2.21 -3.36 1.37
N CYS A 46 2.41 -2.67 2.51
CA CYS A 46 3.23 -1.47 2.56
C CYS A 46 4.70 -1.74 2.21
N ALA A 47 5.24 -2.88 2.64
CA ALA A 47 6.63 -3.25 2.39
C ALA A 47 6.93 -3.58 0.92
N MET A 48 5.90 -3.79 0.07
CA MET A 48 6.09 -4.05 -1.36
C MET A 48 6.80 -2.93 -2.12
N ILE A 49 6.80 -1.71 -1.58
CA ILE A 49 7.54 -0.60 -2.17
C ILE A 49 9.04 -0.87 -2.22
N HIS A 50 9.58 -1.64 -1.27
CA HIS A 50 11.00 -2.01 -1.23
C HIS A 50 11.45 -2.74 -2.50
N PHE A 51 10.54 -3.46 -3.15
CA PHE A 51 10.82 -4.19 -4.38
C PHE A 51 10.34 -3.46 -5.65
N GLN A 52 10.03 -2.16 -5.55
CA GLN A 52 9.50 -1.39 -6.66
C GLN A 52 10.49 -1.32 -7.84
N SER A 53 11.77 -1.09 -7.57
CA SER A 53 12.85 -1.02 -8.55
C SER A 53 13.17 -2.38 -9.18
N ARG A 54 13.17 -3.45 -8.38
CA ARG A 54 13.44 -4.83 -8.83
C ARG A 54 12.32 -5.40 -9.70
N PHE A 55 11.07 -5.18 -9.32
CA PHE A 55 9.89 -5.67 -10.03
C PHE A 55 9.01 -4.51 -10.51
N LYS A 56 9.56 -3.62 -11.34
CA LYS A 56 8.92 -2.37 -11.82
C LYS A 56 7.48 -2.54 -12.33
N ARG A 57 7.19 -3.67 -12.99
CA ARG A 57 5.91 -3.93 -13.66
C ARG A 57 5.07 -5.03 -13.03
N SER A 58 5.55 -5.73 -11.99
CA SER A 58 4.86 -6.89 -11.44
C SER A 58 4.62 -6.72 -9.94
N LEU A 59 3.43 -6.22 -9.59
CA LEU A 59 3.02 -6.09 -8.19
C LEU A 59 2.87 -7.46 -7.52
N SER A 60 2.41 -8.47 -8.25
CA SER A 60 2.33 -9.86 -7.77
C SER A 60 3.70 -10.39 -7.33
N LYS A 61 4.76 -10.16 -8.10
CA LYS A 61 6.14 -10.51 -7.69
C LYS A 61 6.60 -9.69 -6.49
N ARG A 62 6.27 -8.40 -6.41
CA ARG A 62 6.58 -7.60 -5.20
C ARG A 62 5.92 -8.19 -3.97
N PHE A 63 4.61 -8.49 -4.04
CA PHE A 63 3.88 -9.10 -2.94
C PHE A 63 4.51 -10.44 -2.55
N GLN A 64 4.78 -11.32 -3.51
CA GLN A 64 5.38 -12.64 -3.25
C GLN A 64 6.73 -12.54 -2.54
N TYR A 65 7.64 -11.71 -3.06
CA TYR A 65 8.95 -11.54 -2.44
C TYR A 65 8.84 -10.92 -1.06
N THR A 66 7.95 -9.94 -0.88
CA THR A 66 7.70 -9.33 0.43
C THR A 66 7.13 -10.32 1.43
N TYR A 67 6.13 -11.10 1.03
CA TYR A 67 5.52 -12.14 1.84
C TYR A 67 6.57 -13.17 2.29
N LEU A 68 7.37 -13.69 1.35
CA LEU A 68 8.41 -14.68 1.64
C LEU A 68 9.54 -14.14 2.51
N THR A 69 9.77 -12.82 2.51
CA THR A 69 10.77 -12.17 3.36
C THR A 69 10.24 -11.89 4.77
N ILE A 70 8.96 -11.56 4.92
CA ILE A 70 8.39 -11.15 6.22
C ILE A 70 7.79 -12.34 6.98
N GLU A 71 6.99 -13.18 6.33
CA GLU A 71 6.18 -14.21 7.01
C GLU A 71 7.00 -15.18 7.88
N PRO A 72 8.16 -15.70 7.44
CA PRO A 72 8.94 -16.62 8.26
C PRO A 72 9.46 -16.01 9.57
N THR A 73 9.47 -14.68 9.67
CA THR A 73 10.08 -13.95 10.78
C THR A 73 9.08 -13.49 11.83
N LEU A 74 7.78 -13.53 11.51
CA LEU A 74 6.70 -13.03 12.38
C LEU A 74 6.27 -14.08 13.41
N LEU A 75 6.45 -13.78 14.70
CA LEU A 75 5.99 -14.63 15.80
C LEU A 75 4.47 -14.51 16.02
N GLU A 76 3.88 -15.54 16.64
CA GLU A 76 2.46 -15.55 17.02
C GLU A 76 2.18 -14.54 18.13
N ASP A 77 1.44 -13.48 17.80
CA ASP A 77 0.87 -12.56 18.77
C ASP A 77 -0.34 -11.83 18.17
N ASN A 78 -1.28 -11.41 19.03
CA ASN A 78 -2.51 -10.73 18.62
C ASN A 78 -2.55 -9.23 18.97
N THR A 79 -1.51 -8.72 19.62
CA THR A 79 -1.48 -7.38 20.23
C THR A 79 -0.37 -6.51 19.66
N HIS A 80 0.78 -7.07 19.33
CA HIS A 80 1.98 -6.37 18.86
C HIS A 80 2.70 -7.20 17.80
N PHE A 81 3.68 -6.57 17.13
CA PHE A 81 4.61 -7.29 16.25
C PHE A 81 5.85 -7.74 17.03
N TYR A 82 6.14 -9.04 16.94
CA TYR A 82 7.34 -9.69 17.48
C TYR A 82 8.04 -10.48 16.38
N PHE A 83 9.36 -10.58 16.47
CA PHE A 83 10.17 -11.17 15.41
C PHE A 83 11.13 -12.23 15.94
N ASP A 84 11.21 -13.35 15.23
CA ASP A 84 11.98 -14.53 15.62
C ASP A 84 13.49 -14.23 15.71
N ASP A 85 14.10 -14.69 16.80
CA ASP A 85 15.53 -14.56 17.09
C ASP A 85 16.36 -15.75 16.58
N GLY A 86 15.70 -16.86 16.22
CA GLY A 86 16.30 -18.09 15.69
C GLY A 86 16.70 -18.03 14.20
N GLU A 87 16.27 -17.00 13.48
CA GLU A 87 16.61 -16.79 12.07
C GLU A 87 18.12 -16.49 11.86
N LYS A 88 18.72 -16.95 10.76
CA LYS A 88 20.14 -16.62 10.44
C LYS A 88 20.34 -15.12 10.33
N SER A 89 21.48 -14.61 10.81
CA SER A 89 21.79 -13.17 10.86
C SER A 89 21.66 -12.43 9.52
N GLU A 90 22.01 -13.09 8.41
CA GLU A 90 21.89 -12.51 7.08
C GLU A 90 20.43 -12.31 6.67
N LEU A 91 19.58 -13.30 6.99
CA LEU A 91 18.15 -13.25 6.72
C LEU A 91 17.46 -12.24 7.65
N GLN A 92 17.87 -12.16 8.91
CA GLN A 92 17.40 -11.15 9.85
C GLN A 92 17.68 -9.73 9.35
N THR A 93 18.85 -9.50 8.75
CA THR A 93 19.22 -8.19 8.20
C THR A 93 18.31 -7.83 7.03
N GLN A 94 18.13 -8.76 6.09
CA GLN A 94 17.26 -8.57 4.92
C GLN A 94 15.80 -8.34 5.31
N SER A 95 15.26 -9.18 6.20
CA SER A 95 13.88 -9.04 6.65
C SER A 95 13.66 -7.74 7.42
N SER A 96 14.60 -7.35 8.30
CA SER A 96 14.48 -6.10 9.06
C SER A 96 14.44 -4.86 8.17
N GLU A 97 15.17 -4.85 7.05
CA GLU A 97 15.11 -3.76 6.07
C GLU A 97 13.71 -3.67 5.45
N VAL A 98 13.19 -4.79 4.94
CA VAL A 98 11.87 -4.86 4.30
C VAL A 98 10.75 -4.51 5.28
N ILE A 99 10.82 -5.03 6.51
CA ILE A 99 9.86 -4.75 7.59
C ILE A 99 9.90 -3.27 7.98
N GLY A 100 11.09 -2.71 8.17
CA GLY A 100 11.27 -1.29 8.50
C GLY A 100 10.62 -0.39 7.44
N VAL A 101 10.81 -0.72 6.16
CA VAL A 101 10.11 -0.05 5.05
C VAL A 101 8.59 -0.16 5.19
N GLY A 102 8.06 -1.36 5.43
CA GLY A 102 6.61 -1.55 5.60
C GLY A 102 6.01 -0.67 6.70
N PHE A 103 6.67 -0.59 7.86
CA PHE A 103 6.25 0.28 8.97
C PHE A 103 6.34 1.77 8.62
N ALA A 104 7.45 2.19 8.00
CA ALA A 104 7.65 3.59 7.61
C ALA A 104 6.57 4.07 6.64
N ILE A 105 6.26 3.25 5.62
CA ILE A 105 5.24 3.58 4.63
C ILE A 105 3.85 3.63 5.26
N ALA A 106 3.47 2.61 6.03
CA ALA A 106 2.18 2.60 6.72
C ALA A 106 1.99 3.81 7.64
N LEU A 107 3.06 4.20 8.35
CA LEU A 107 3.07 5.36 9.21
C LEU A 107 2.86 6.66 8.43
N PHE A 108 3.66 6.88 7.37
CA PHE A 108 3.61 8.13 6.61
C PHE A 108 2.33 8.27 5.77
N GLN A 109 1.77 7.17 5.27
CA GLN A 109 0.44 7.18 4.64
C GLN A 109 -0.62 7.78 5.57
N ARG A 110 -0.62 7.38 6.84
CA ARG A 110 -1.57 7.91 7.84
C ARG A 110 -1.25 9.33 8.26
N LEU A 111 0.02 9.62 8.56
CA LEU A 111 0.43 10.94 9.04
C LEU A 111 0.17 12.03 8.00
N PHE A 112 0.51 11.80 6.73
CA PHE A 112 0.24 12.76 5.67
C PHE A 112 -1.13 12.58 5.02
N ASN A 113 -1.90 11.55 5.41
CA ASN A 113 -3.16 11.19 4.77
C ASN A 113 -3.00 11.10 3.25
N VAL A 114 -1.93 10.43 2.84
CA VAL A 114 -1.59 10.20 1.44
C VAL A 114 -1.92 8.78 1.05
N ASN A 115 -2.30 8.67 -0.21
CA ASN A 115 -2.50 7.42 -0.90
C ASN A 115 -1.14 6.68 -1.06
N PHE A 116 -1.12 5.34 -1.02
CA PHE A 116 0.09 4.51 -1.23
C PHE A 116 0.87 4.91 -2.49
N ASN A 117 0.13 5.36 -3.51
CA ASN A 117 0.58 5.56 -4.89
C ASN A 117 1.30 6.89 -5.06
N CYS A 118 1.10 7.76 -4.08
CA CYS A 118 1.85 8.97 -3.94
C CYS A 118 3.25 8.72 -3.36
N ILE A 119 3.59 7.47 -3.01
CA ILE A 119 4.89 7.10 -2.45
C ILE A 119 5.67 6.28 -3.46
N ASN A 120 6.92 6.68 -3.72
CA ASN A 120 7.80 6.00 -4.67
C ASN A 120 9.19 5.76 -4.06
N GLU A 121 9.77 4.60 -4.38
CA GLU A 121 11.19 4.32 -4.13
C GLU A 121 12.08 5.25 -4.98
N ILE A 122 13.05 5.91 -4.35
CA ILE A 122 14.08 6.68 -5.03
C ILE A 122 15.18 5.71 -5.49
N THR A 123 15.46 5.66 -6.80
CA THR A 123 16.36 4.65 -7.38
C THR A 123 17.78 5.14 -7.70
N THR A 124 18.13 6.40 -7.42
CA THR A 124 19.38 7.06 -7.86
C THR A 124 20.59 6.79 -6.94
N THR A 125 21.67 6.16 -7.40
CA THR A 125 22.82 5.75 -6.53
C THR A 125 23.39 6.86 -5.62
N GLY A 126 23.77 6.54 -4.38
CA GLY A 126 24.46 7.46 -3.45
C GLY A 126 23.89 7.46 -2.02
N LYS A 127 24.38 8.36 -1.15
CA LYS A 127 23.74 8.67 0.14
C LYS A 127 22.43 9.41 -0.17
N ARG A 128 21.31 8.69 -0.10
CA ARG A 128 20.00 9.18 -0.49
C ARG A 128 18.94 8.81 0.53
N CYS A 129 17.79 9.48 0.45
CA CYS A 129 16.57 9.02 1.10
C CYS A 129 16.03 7.82 0.31
N ASP A 130 15.36 6.91 0.98
CA ASP A 130 14.77 5.72 0.37
C ASP A 130 13.54 6.02 -0.49
N PHE A 131 12.69 6.96 -0.05
CA PHE A 131 11.39 7.22 -0.65
C PHE A 131 11.10 8.70 -0.87
N GLU A 132 10.20 8.97 -1.81
CA GLU A 132 9.54 10.25 -1.96
C GLU A 132 8.02 10.09 -1.83
N ILE A 133 7.39 11.05 -1.17
CA ILE A 133 5.96 11.12 -0.89
C ILE A 133 5.43 12.42 -1.50
N ASN A 134 4.43 12.28 -2.37
CA ASN A 134 3.77 13.38 -3.06
C ASN A 134 2.49 13.80 -2.31
N PHE A 135 2.53 14.88 -1.54
CA PHE A 135 1.43 15.32 -0.68
C PHE A 135 0.98 16.74 -1.01
N LEU A 136 -0.29 16.95 -1.38
CA LEU A 136 -0.85 18.28 -1.71
C LEU A 136 -0.02 19.09 -2.73
N GLY A 137 0.58 18.39 -3.69
CA GLY A 137 1.50 19.05 -4.59
C GLY A 137 2.78 19.49 -3.91
N ARG A 138 3.28 18.77 -2.89
CA ARG A 138 4.61 18.92 -2.29
C ARG A 138 5.38 17.62 -2.40
N ARG A 139 6.69 17.73 -2.56
CA ARG A 139 7.61 16.59 -2.45
C ARG A 139 8.14 16.49 -1.03
N ILE A 140 7.88 15.37 -0.39
CA ILE A 140 8.41 15.00 0.92
C ILE A 140 9.37 13.83 0.72
N LEU A 141 10.58 13.90 1.25
CA LEU A 141 11.54 12.79 1.24
C LEU A 141 11.39 11.99 2.53
N ALA A 142 11.44 10.67 2.43
CA ALA A 142 11.33 9.79 3.58
C ALA A 142 12.47 8.77 3.59
N GLU A 143 13.04 8.53 4.76
CA GLU A 143 14.05 7.50 5.00
C GLU A 143 13.50 6.46 5.96
N SER A 144 13.81 5.18 5.73
CA SER A 144 13.43 4.09 6.60
C SER A 144 14.67 3.38 7.14
N LYS A 145 14.69 3.08 8.43
CA LYS A 145 15.72 2.23 9.04
C LYS A 145 15.09 1.13 9.89
N GLY A 146 15.27 -0.12 9.49
CA GLY A 146 15.04 -1.28 10.37
C GLY A 146 16.29 -1.62 11.16
N ARG A 147 16.21 -1.66 12.49
CA ARG A 147 17.37 -1.93 13.37
C ARG A 147 16.97 -2.82 14.54
N LYS A 148 17.84 -3.74 14.94
CA LYS A 148 17.69 -4.47 16.21
C LYS A 148 17.90 -3.56 17.43
N SER A 149 18.88 -2.66 17.34
CA SER A 149 19.27 -1.71 18.38
C SER A 149 20.02 -0.52 17.77
N GLY A 150 20.39 0.48 18.57
CA GLY A 150 21.25 1.59 18.12
C GLY A 150 20.48 2.77 17.53
N LEU A 151 19.44 3.24 18.23
CA LEU A 151 18.62 4.37 17.81
C LEU A 151 19.45 5.61 17.47
N THR A 152 20.39 6.02 18.34
CA THR A 152 21.23 7.21 18.11
C THR A 152 22.05 7.14 16.83
N GLN A 153 22.61 5.96 16.52
CA GLN A 153 23.35 5.77 15.28
C GLN A 153 22.42 5.89 14.06
N ALA A 154 21.25 5.27 14.11
CA ALA A 154 20.27 5.37 13.03
C ALA A 154 19.78 6.81 12.81
N ILE A 155 19.61 7.59 13.88
CA ILE A 155 19.28 9.02 13.79
C ILE A 155 20.37 9.77 13.02
N ASN A 156 21.65 9.55 13.36
CA ASN A 156 22.77 10.21 12.69
C ASN A 156 22.86 9.84 11.20
N GLU A 157 22.68 8.55 10.86
CA GLU A 157 22.67 8.09 9.47
C GLU A 157 21.54 8.75 8.66
N ILE A 158 20.34 8.84 9.24
CA ILE A 158 19.20 9.51 8.62
C ILE A 158 19.50 11.00 8.41
N ILE A 159 20.11 11.67 9.39
CA ILE A 159 20.51 13.08 9.26
C ILE A 159 21.52 13.25 8.11
N GLU A 160 22.53 12.38 8.01
CA GLU A 160 23.51 12.42 6.93
C GLU A 160 22.88 12.19 5.53
N GLN A 161 21.97 11.24 5.40
CA GLN A 161 21.28 10.96 4.13
C GLN A 161 20.36 12.12 3.72
N LYS A 162 19.70 12.75 4.68
CA LYS A 162 18.81 13.89 4.45
C LYS A 162 19.58 15.15 4.09
N ALA A 163 20.81 15.31 4.58
CA ALA A 163 21.72 16.40 4.22
C ALA A 163 22.17 16.36 2.75
N ALA A 164 22.03 15.24 2.05
CA ALA A 164 22.34 15.13 0.62
C ALA A 164 21.33 15.87 -0.29
N TYR A 165 20.22 16.35 0.26
CA TYR A 165 19.17 17.06 -0.47
C TYR A 165 19.07 18.52 -0.05
N PRO A 166 18.60 19.41 -0.93
CA PRO A 166 18.41 20.82 -0.60
C PRO A 166 17.63 21.02 0.69
N ALA A 167 17.98 22.05 1.48
CA ALA A 167 17.24 22.41 2.69
C ALA A 167 15.75 22.68 2.39
N THR A 168 15.41 23.04 1.16
CA THR A 168 14.07 23.39 0.68
C THR A 168 13.15 22.20 0.36
N THR A 169 13.42 21.02 0.92
CA THR A 169 12.54 19.84 0.74
C THR A 169 12.24 19.26 2.10
N SER A 170 10.98 19.02 2.44
CA SER A 170 10.60 18.37 3.69
C SER A 170 11.10 16.95 3.73
N LYS A 171 11.68 16.54 4.86
CA LYS A 171 12.34 15.25 4.96
C LYS A 171 11.97 14.59 6.27
N TYR A 172 11.45 13.38 6.25
CA TYR A 172 11.12 12.60 7.43
C TYR A 172 11.93 11.32 7.48
N GLY A 173 12.15 10.79 8.68
CA GLY A 173 12.82 9.51 8.89
C GLY A 173 12.00 8.68 9.85
N ALA A 174 11.85 7.39 9.58
CA ALA A 174 11.21 6.44 10.46
C ALA A 174 12.20 5.32 10.80
N ILE A 175 12.50 5.18 12.09
CA ILE A 175 13.40 4.16 12.61
C ILE A 175 12.55 3.11 13.32
N SER A 176 12.47 1.92 12.77
CA SER A 176 11.79 0.78 13.38
C SER A 176 12.81 -0.03 14.20
N ILE A 177 12.63 -0.05 15.52
CA ILE A 177 13.43 -0.88 16.44
C ILE A 177 12.77 -2.25 16.54
N ILE A 178 13.30 -3.20 15.78
CA ILE A 178 12.83 -4.57 15.65
C ILE A 178 13.61 -5.42 16.66
N LYS A 179 13.20 -5.33 17.93
CA LYS A 179 13.80 -6.12 19.02
C LYS A 179 13.42 -7.59 18.77
N ARG A 180 14.41 -8.39 18.35
CA ARG A 180 14.27 -9.83 18.08
C ARG A 180 14.26 -10.57 19.42
N ASP A 181 13.25 -10.27 20.22
CA ASP A 181 13.01 -10.78 21.57
C ASP A 181 11.50 -10.64 21.89
N VAL A 182 11.12 -10.83 23.16
CA VAL A 182 9.73 -10.68 23.63
C VAL A 182 9.27 -9.23 23.79
N ASN A 183 10.02 -8.25 23.26
CA ASN A 183 9.63 -6.84 23.28
C ASN A 183 8.99 -6.41 21.95
N PRO A 184 7.94 -5.59 22.02
CA PRO A 184 7.25 -5.13 20.82
C PRO A 184 8.15 -4.22 20.00
N VAL A 185 7.91 -4.20 18.68
CA VAL A 185 8.52 -3.22 17.79
C VAL A 185 8.04 -1.81 18.11
N GLU A 186 8.96 -0.86 18.07
CA GLU A 186 8.69 0.57 18.29
C GLU A 186 9.22 1.38 17.11
N ILE A 187 8.51 2.45 16.73
CA ILE A 187 8.94 3.37 15.67
C ILE A 187 9.33 4.71 16.28
N THR A 188 10.48 5.25 15.88
CA THR A 188 10.86 6.64 16.17
C THR A 188 10.85 7.48 14.90
N VAL A 189 10.11 8.59 14.91
CA VAL A 189 10.06 9.57 13.82
C VAL A 189 11.10 10.66 14.10
N VAL A 190 11.93 10.96 13.08
CA VAL A 190 12.96 12.00 13.14
C VAL A 190 12.90 12.96 11.97
N ASP A 191 13.28 14.21 12.24
CA ASP A 191 13.16 15.33 11.31
C ASP A 191 14.30 16.35 11.49
N PRO A 192 15.09 16.64 10.44
CA PRO A 192 15.87 17.84 10.28
C PRO A 192 15.08 18.92 9.47
N PRO A 193 15.26 20.21 9.79
CA PRO A 193 14.41 21.29 9.27
C PRO A 193 14.41 21.42 7.73
N SER A 194 13.29 21.90 7.18
CA SER A 194 13.15 22.21 5.76
C SER A 194 12.33 23.46 5.46
N GLU A 195 12.62 24.13 4.34
CA GLU A 195 11.69 25.05 3.67
C GLU A 195 10.98 24.36 2.48
N ILE A 196 9.96 24.98 1.90
CA ILE A 196 8.87 24.31 1.14
C ILE A 196 9.14 24.26 -0.38
N TYR A 197 8.77 23.16 -1.05
CA TYR A 197 8.72 23.07 -2.52
C TYR A 197 7.48 22.30 -3.01
N ASP A 198 6.77 22.88 -3.98
CA ASP A 198 5.56 22.32 -4.57
C ASP A 198 5.86 21.58 -5.91
N ILE A 199 5.32 20.37 -6.11
CA ILE A 199 5.23 19.64 -7.38
C ILE A 199 3.98 20.04 -8.18
N SER A 200 4.05 19.95 -9.50
CA SER A 200 2.96 20.34 -10.38
C SER A 200 1.77 19.37 -10.33
N ARG A 201 0.57 19.86 -10.65
CA ARG A 201 -0.64 19.03 -10.83
C ARG A 201 -0.40 17.88 -11.82
N ASN A 202 0.28 18.18 -12.92
CA ASN A 202 0.51 17.23 -14.01
C ASN A 202 1.39 16.05 -13.58
N GLU A 203 2.45 16.31 -12.81
CA GLU A 203 3.31 15.26 -12.25
C GLU A 203 2.55 14.33 -11.28
N ARG A 204 1.61 14.88 -10.50
CA ARG A 204 0.74 14.09 -9.63
C ARG A 204 -0.17 13.16 -10.42
N ILE A 205 -0.81 13.68 -11.48
CA ILE A 205 -1.71 12.90 -12.33
C ILE A 205 -0.95 11.77 -13.03
N LEU A 206 0.22 12.06 -13.58
CA LEU A 206 1.06 11.05 -14.22
C LEU A 206 1.42 9.92 -13.23
N SER A 207 1.79 10.26 -12.00
CA SER A 207 2.09 9.28 -10.95
C SER A 207 0.87 8.39 -10.63
N LEU A 208 -0.33 8.99 -10.51
CA LEU A 208 -1.57 8.26 -10.27
C LEU A 208 -1.93 7.32 -11.42
N LEU A 209 -1.81 7.78 -12.67
CA LEU A 209 -2.10 6.95 -13.84
C LEU A 209 -1.16 5.75 -13.92
N ILE A 210 0.14 5.94 -13.68
CA ILE A 210 1.13 4.85 -13.67
C ILE A 210 0.77 3.80 -12.63
N HIS A 211 0.33 4.23 -11.45
CA HIS A 211 -0.09 3.31 -10.42
C HIS A 211 -1.39 2.58 -10.77
N TYR A 212 -2.46 3.32 -11.07
CA TYR A 212 -3.77 2.71 -11.30
C TYR A 212 -3.82 1.86 -12.55
N THR A 213 -2.94 2.10 -13.52
CA THR A 213 -2.69 1.16 -14.61
C THR A 213 -2.27 -0.21 -14.09
N LYS A 214 -1.37 -0.28 -13.10
CA LYS A 214 -0.93 -1.55 -12.50
C LYS A 214 -2.04 -2.18 -11.66
N VAL A 215 -2.79 -1.38 -10.90
CA VAL A 215 -3.94 -1.87 -10.14
C VAL A 215 -5.01 -2.44 -11.05
N ALA A 216 -5.31 -1.76 -12.16
CA ALA A 216 -6.23 -2.23 -13.18
C ALA A 216 -5.74 -3.57 -13.76
N GLN A 217 -4.44 -3.74 -14.02
CA GLN A 217 -3.88 -5.02 -14.45
C GLN A 217 -4.11 -6.13 -13.42
N LEU A 218 -3.92 -5.87 -12.13
CA LEU A 218 -4.03 -6.90 -11.08
C LEU A 218 -5.46 -7.20 -10.67
N SER A 219 -6.36 -6.24 -10.86
CA SER A 219 -7.79 -6.40 -10.65
C SER A 219 -8.49 -6.96 -11.90
N GLY A 220 -7.75 -7.19 -12.98
CA GLY A 220 -8.18 -7.94 -14.17
C GLY A 220 -8.78 -7.12 -15.29
N TYR A 221 -8.65 -5.82 -15.18
CA TYR A 221 -9.00 -4.84 -16.21
C TYR A 221 -7.83 -4.64 -17.19
N SER A 222 -7.42 -5.71 -17.87
CA SER A 222 -6.27 -5.72 -18.79
C SER A 222 -6.38 -4.69 -19.92
N LYS A 223 -7.58 -4.52 -20.51
CA LYS A 223 -7.82 -3.52 -21.57
C LYS A 223 -7.77 -2.09 -21.05
N LEU A 224 -8.40 -1.83 -19.89
CA LEU A 224 -8.30 -0.52 -19.23
C LEU A 224 -6.84 -0.16 -19.01
N ALA A 225 -6.04 -1.10 -18.46
CA ALA A 225 -4.63 -0.87 -18.27
C ALA A 225 -3.83 -0.66 -19.58
N SER A 226 -4.15 -1.38 -20.66
CA SER A 226 -3.52 -1.16 -21.97
C SER A 226 -3.76 0.27 -22.46
N LEU A 227 -5.02 0.72 -22.41
CA LEU A 227 -5.42 2.05 -22.86
C LEU A 227 -4.84 3.15 -21.97
N LEU A 228 -4.73 2.92 -20.66
CA LEU A 228 -4.04 3.85 -19.75
C LEU A 228 -2.53 3.94 -20.07
N ASN A 229 -1.86 2.83 -20.37
CA ASN A 229 -0.45 2.84 -20.76
C ASN A 229 -0.21 3.66 -22.04
N GLU A 230 -1.08 3.51 -23.06
CA GLU A 230 -0.99 4.30 -24.30
C GLU A 230 -1.05 5.80 -24.00
N ARG A 231 -1.97 6.23 -23.11
CA ARG A 231 -2.09 7.63 -22.69
C ARG A 231 -0.90 8.11 -21.87
N ILE A 232 -0.39 7.27 -20.95
CA ILE A 232 0.81 7.56 -20.15
C ILE A 232 2.01 7.82 -21.06
N ASP A 233 2.22 7.00 -22.08
CA ASP A 233 3.34 7.15 -23.02
C ASP A 233 3.27 8.48 -23.79
N GLU A 234 2.05 8.99 -24.08
CA GLU A 234 1.87 10.31 -24.66
C GLU A 234 2.11 11.44 -23.65
N ILE A 235 1.61 11.30 -22.42
CA ILE A 235 1.78 12.30 -21.34
C ILE A 235 3.27 12.45 -20.97
N ILE A 236 4.03 11.36 -20.97
CA ILE A 236 5.48 11.39 -20.72
C ILE A 236 6.21 12.21 -21.78
N LYS A 237 5.75 12.14 -23.05
CA LYS A 237 6.33 12.91 -24.16
C LYS A 237 5.89 14.37 -24.13
N ASP A 238 4.66 14.63 -23.70
CA ASP A 238 4.05 15.96 -23.65
C ASP A 238 3.05 16.05 -22.49
N SER A 239 3.45 16.74 -21.41
CA SER A 239 2.61 16.88 -20.22
C SER A 239 1.29 17.65 -20.45
N SER A 240 1.18 18.45 -21.54
CA SER A 240 -0.07 19.15 -21.88
C SER A 240 -1.18 18.18 -22.29
N LYS A 241 -0.83 16.94 -22.66
CA LYS A 241 -1.78 15.87 -22.97
C LYS A 241 -2.71 15.53 -21.81
N ILE A 242 -2.34 15.87 -20.57
CA ILE A 242 -3.24 15.71 -19.42
C ILE A 242 -4.52 16.52 -19.62
N GLU A 243 -4.43 17.79 -20.02
CA GLU A 243 -5.61 18.63 -20.30
C GLU A 243 -6.42 18.09 -21.48
N TYR A 244 -5.75 17.50 -22.48
CA TYR A 244 -6.42 16.85 -23.59
C TYR A 244 -7.24 15.62 -23.15
N TYR A 245 -6.76 14.84 -22.19
CA TYR A 245 -7.39 13.58 -21.76
C TYR A 245 -8.41 13.74 -20.63
N GLU A 246 -8.38 14.85 -19.89
CA GLU A 246 -9.32 15.14 -18.81
C GLU A 246 -10.78 15.02 -19.29
N GLY A 247 -11.57 14.18 -18.62
CA GLY A 247 -12.98 13.93 -18.95
C GLY A 247 -13.22 13.16 -20.26
N LYS A 248 -12.16 12.79 -20.99
CA LYS A 248 -12.28 11.98 -22.22
C LYS A 248 -12.26 10.51 -21.89
N LYS A 249 -13.45 9.91 -21.89
CA LYS A 249 -13.64 8.49 -21.64
C LYS A 249 -12.62 7.63 -22.38
N VAL A 250 -12.07 6.67 -21.66
CA VAL A 250 -11.36 5.55 -22.25
C VAL A 250 -12.42 4.67 -22.88
N ASP A 251 -12.32 4.41 -24.19
CA ASP A 251 -13.28 3.54 -24.88
C ASP A 251 -13.09 2.10 -24.41
N TYR A 252 -13.81 1.81 -23.33
CA TYR A 252 -13.84 0.56 -22.58
C TYR A 252 -15.06 -0.29 -22.99
N ASP A 253 -15.83 0.15 -24.00
CA ASP A 253 -16.95 -0.62 -24.53
C ASP A 253 -16.39 -1.92 -25.12
N ASN A 254 -16.62 -3.01 -24.38
CA ASN A 254 -16.19 -4.38 -24.65
C ASN A 254 -14.81 -4.78 -24.12
N ASN A 255 -14.61 -4.75 -22.79
CA ASN A 255 -13.78 -5.76 -22.15
C ASN A 255 -14.62 -6.94 -21.62
N VAL A 256 -15.37 -7.55 -22.55
CA VAL A 256 -15.43 -9.00 -22.72
C VAL A 256 -15.45 -9.81 -21.41
N ILE A 257 -16.67 -9.95 -20.86
CA ILE A 257 -17.11 -11.12 -20.07
C ILE A 257 -16.74 -12.47 -20.75
N LYS A 258 -16.31 -12.49 -22.03
CA LYS A 258 -15.98 -13.74 -22.75
C LYS A 258 -14.68 -14.44 -22.28
N PHE A 259 -13.86 -13.85 -21.42
CA PHE A 259 -12.61 -14.48 -20.93
C PHE A 259 -12.58 -14.75 -19.42
N GLY A 260 -13.62 -14.35 -18.68
CA GLY A 260 -13.63 -14.38 -17.23
C GLY A 260 -14.95 -13.93 -16.61
N PHE A 261 -15.00 -13.85 -15.28
CA PHE A 261 -16.15 -13.31 -14.54
C PHE A 261 -15.69 -12.29 -13.49
N GLU A 262 -16.50 -11.25 -13.27
CA GLU A 262 -16.29 -10.29 -12.20
C GLU A 262 -16.75 -10.87 -10.86
N VAL A 263 -15.95 -10.65 -9.82
CA VAL A 263 -16.25 -10.96 -8.43
C VAL A 263 -16.38 -9.65 -7.68
N PHE A 264 -17.58 -9.40 -7.18
CA PHE A 264 -17.87 -8.25 -6.34
C PHE A 264 -17.69 -8.62 -4.87
N SER A 265 -16.90 -7.81 -4.20
CA SER A 265 -16.67 -7.91 -2.76
C SER A 265 -17.06 -6.58 -2.13
N SER A 266 -18.02 -6.61 -1.21
CA SER A 266 -18.43 -5.42 -0.47
C SER A 266 -17.74 -5.40 0.88
N VAL A 267 -17.16 -4.27 1.27
CA VAL A 267 -16.54 -4.09 2.59
C VAL A 267 -17.12 -2.83 3.21
N GLY A 268 -18.08 -2.99 4.11
CA GLY A 268 -18.91 -1.87 4.59
C GLY A 268 -19.75 -1.30 3.44
N GLU A 269 -19.68 0.01 3.23
CA GLU A 269 -20.37 0.71 2.13
C GLU A 269 -19.62 0.64 0.78
N TYR A 270 -18.40 0.09 0.77
CA TYR A 270 -17.53 0.12 -0.39
C TYR A 270 -17.63 -1.16 -1.21
N ASN A 271 -17.66 -1.02 -2.54
CA ASN A 271 -17.74 -2.12 -3.47
C ASN A 271 -16.44 -2.23 -4.27
N PHE A 272 -15.77 -3.35 -4.08
CA PHE A 272 -14.57 -3.73 -4.82
C PHE A 272 -14.94 -4.73 -5.90
N CYS A 273 -14.39 -4.54 -7.09
CA CYS A 273 -14.54 -5.50 -8.16
C CYS A 273 -13.16 -6.07 -8.55
N THR A 274 -13.08 -7.39 -8.61
CA THR A 274 -11.93 -8.14 -9.12
C THR A 274 -12.39 -9.03 -10.28
N PHE A 275 -11.66 -9.04 -11.38
CA PHE A 275 -11.98 -9.82 -12.56
C PHE A 275 -11.16 -11.11 -12.57
N TYR A 276 -11.87 -12.25 -12.58
CA TYR A 276 -11.29 -13.58 -12.61
C TYR A 276 -11.20 -14.09 -14.04
N HIS A 277 -9.99 -14.41 -14.50
CA HIS A 277 -9.79 -15.12 -15.76
C HIS A 277 -9.91 -16.63 -15.54
N GLY A 278 -10.70 -17.33 -16.35
CA GLY A 278 -10.92 -18.78 -16.22
C GLY A 278 -9.70 -19.66 -16.52
N ASP A 279 -8.59 -19.08 -16.99
CA ASP A 279 -7.39 -19.81 -17.44
C ASP A 279 -6.27 -19.63 -16.40
N GLU A 280 -5.72 -20.75 -15.91
CA GLU A 280 -4.68 -20.78 -14.87
C GLU A 280 -3.33 -20.20 -15.32
N ARG A 281 -3.19 -19.85 -16.61
CA ARG A 281 -1.93 -19.44 -17.25
C ARG A 281 -1.67 -17.93 -17.28
N ILE A 282 -2.59 -17.10 -16.80
CA ILE A 282 -2.40 -15.64 -16.79
C ILE A 282 -1.93 -15.19 -15.42
N ASP A 283 -0.67 -14.75 -15.35
CA ASP A 283 0.12 -14.33 -14.17
C ASP A 283 -0.42 -13.10 -13.39
N GLY A 284 -1.72 -12.80 -13.50
CA GLY A 284 -2.36 -11.64 -12.86
C GLY A 284 -3.21 -11.93 -11.62
N PHE A 285 -3.84 -13.11 -11.50
CA PHE A 285 -5.13 -13.18 -10.78
C PHE A 285 -5.29 -14.24 -9.70
N LYS A 286 -4.27 -15.05 -9.44
CA LYS A 286 -4.41 -16.20 -8.54
C LYS A 286 -3.06 -16.57 -7.95
N PHE A 287 -2.85 -16.26 -6.67
CA PHE A 287 -1.72 -16.82 -5.94
C PHE A 287 -2.20 -17.90 -4.98
N ASN A 288 -1.71 -19.12 -5.18
CA ASN A 288 -1.97 -20.22 -4.26
C ASN A 288 -1.06 -20.08 -3.03
N VAL A 289 -1.56 -19.54 -1.93
CA VAL A 289 -0.83 -19.61 -0.65
C VAL A 289 -1.09 -20.99 -0.04
N ASN A 290 -0.03 -21.78 0.15
CA ASN A 290 -0.07 -23.11 0.79
C ASN A 290 -1.10 -24.07 0.17
N ASN A 291 -1.30 -24.03 -1.15
CA ASN A 291 -2.28 -24.84 -1.90
C ASN A 291 -3.77 -24.68 -1.53
N HIS A 292 -4.13 -23.98 -0.45
CA HIS A 292 -5.50 -23.87 0.06
C HIS A 292 -6.11 -22.47 -0.06
N LEU A 293 -5.30 -21.42 -0.21
CA LEU A 293 -5.77 -20.04 -0.27
C LEU A 293 -5.47 -19.44 -1.65
N GLN A 294 -6.33 -18.53 -2.12
CA GLN A 294 -6.18 -17.74 -3.33
C GLN A 294 -6.17 -16.26 -2.98
N LEU A 295 -5.22 -15.53 -3.55
CA LEU A 295 -5.12 -14.07 -3.45
C LEU A 295 -5.76 -13.39 -4.66
N PHE A 296 -6.52 -12.33 -4.41
CA PHE A 296 -7.17 -11.45 -5.36
C PHE A 296 -6.81 -10.00 -5.06
N PHE A 297 -6.75 -9.19 -6.11
CA PHE A 297 -6.66 -7.75 -6.02
C PHE A 297 -7.96 -7.15 -6.52
N GLY A 298 -8.54 -6.24 -5.76
CA GLY A 298 -9.76 -5.53 -6.08
C GLY A 298 -9.50 -4.04 -6.21
N LEU A 299 -10.35 -3.39 -7.01
CA LEU A 299 -10.38 -1.95 -7.18
C LEU A 299 -11.76 -1.44 -6.81
N ASP A 300 -11.82 -0.35 -6.04
CA ASP A 300 -13.06 0.34 -5.72
C ASP A 300 -13.73 0.81 -7.02
N ASN A 301 -15.03 0.53 -7.17
CA ASN A 301 -15.78 0.89 -8.36
C ASN A 301 -15.70 2.38 -8.70
N ARG A 302 -15.62 3.27 -7.70
CA ARG A 302 -15.48 4.71 -7.93
C ARG A 302 -14.14 5.04 -8.59
N ILE A 303 -13.06 4.38 -8.16
CA ILE A 303 -11.76 4.54 -8.80
C ILE A 303 -11.81 4.02 -10.24
N LYS A 304 -12.44 2.86 -10.46
CA LYS A 304 -12.65 2.32 -11.80
C LYS A 304 -13.40 3.32 -12.69
N GLU A 305 -14.50 3.88 -12.21
CA GLU A 305 -15.28 4.92 -12.90
C GLU A 305 -14.41 6.16 -13.20
N TYR A 306 -13.66 6.67 -12.22
CA TYR A 306 -12.81 7.84 -12.45
C TYR A 306 -11.70 7.57 -13.47
N LEU A 307 -11.15 6.35 -13.52
CA LEU A 307 -10.18 5.95 -14.53
C LEU A 307 -10.81 5.80 -15.91
N GLU A 308 -12.04 5.28 -16.00
CA GLU A 308 -12.79 5.17 -17.25
C GLU A 308 -13.15 6.54 -17.79
N GLU A 309 -13.63 7.44 -16.93
CA GLU A 309 -14.03 8.80 -17.29
C GLU A 309 -12.86 9.78 -17.42
N GLN A 310 -11.69 9.39 -16.91
CA GLN A 310 -10.47 10.21 -16.88
C GLN A 310 -10.71 11.50 -16.09
N ASN A 311 -11.39 11.32 -14.97
CA ASN A 311 -11.66 12.36 -13.99
C ASN A 311 -10.44 12.47 -13.05
N PHE A 312 -9.42 13.20 -13.49
CA PHE A 312 -8.16 13.28 -12.77
C PHE A 312 -8.31 14.05 -11.46
N GLU A 313 -9.22 15.03 -11.40
CA GLU A 313 -9.54 15.71 -10.14
C GLU A 313 -10.12 14.76 -9.09
N ALA A 314 -11.09 13.93 -9.47
CA ALA A 314 -11.64 12.94 -8.54
C ALA A 314 -10.57 11.94 -8.07
N LEU A 315 -9.66 11.52 -8.95
CA LEU A 315 -8.52 10.66 -8.60
C LEU A 315 -7.52 11.35 -7.66
N LEU A 316 -7.21 12.62 -7.88
CA LEU A 316 -6.28 13.41 -7.05
C LEU A 316 -6.78 13.62 -5.63
N HIS A 317 -8.10 13.71 -5.47
CA HIS A 317 -8.77 13.98 -4.21
C HIS A 317 -9.34 12.72 -3.54
N PHE A 318 -9.21 11.56 -4.18
CA PHE A 318 -9.70 10.31 -3.60
C PHE A 318 -8.90 9.93 -2.37
N ASN A 319 -9.62 9.76 -1.25
CA ASN A 319 -9.09 9.22 -0.01
C ASN A 319 -10.22 8.46 0.68
N GLY A 320 -10.27 7.15 0.46
CA GLY A 320 -11.29 6.31 1.09
C GLY A 320 -11.02 6.09 2.57
N ASP A 321 -12.07 6.16 3.38
CA ASP A 321 -12.02 5.98 4.83
C ASP A 321 -12.43 4.54 5.18
N TYR A 322 -11.53 3.59 4.90
CA TYR A 322 -11.83 2.16 5.01
C TYR A 322 -11.56 1.66 6.43
N ASN A 323 -12.62 1.57 7.25
CA ASN A 323 -12.58 0.88 8.53
C ASN A 323 -13.00 -0.59 8.35
N VAL A 324 -12.04 -1.44 8.00
CA VAL A 324 -12.28 -2.87 7.84
C VAL A 324 -11.93 -3.58 9.14
N ASN A 325 -12.92 -3.79 10.00
CA ASN A 325 -12.79 -4.67 11.16
C ASN A 325 -13.66 -5.90 10.91
N THR A 326 -13.06 -6.98 10.44
CA THR A 326 -13.78 -8.24 10.22
C THR A 326 -13.12 -9.32 11.07
N GLU A 327 -13.93 -10.01 11.89
CA GLU A 327 -13.48 -11.12 12.75
C GLU A 327 -12.97 -12.34 11.94
N MET A 328 -13.27 -12.37 10.65
CA MET A 328 -12.79 -13.35 9.67
C MET A 328 -12.14 -12.62 8.50
N THR A 329 -11.03 -11.97 8.79
CA THR A 329 -10.36 -11.08 7.86
C THR A 329 -9.66 -11.92 6.79
N TYR A 330 -9.89 -11.64 5.53
CA TYR A 330 -8.86 -11.88 4.54
C TYR A 330 -8.85 -10.73 3.56
N VAL A 331 -9.18 -9.53 4.04
CA VAL A 331 -9.40 -8.37 3.19
C VAL A 331 -8.63 -7.21 3.78
N SER A 332 -7.65 -6.71 3.02
CA SER A 332 -6.92 -5.48 3.33
C SER A 332 -7.32 -4.42 2.33
N VAL A 333 -7.87 -3.31 2.81
CA VAL A 333 -8.28 -2.19 1.97
C VAL A 333 -7.43 -0.97 2.32
N HIS A 334 -6.90 -0.30 1.30
CA HIS A 334 -6.11 0.92 1.45
C HIS A 334 -6.91 2.13 1.01
N ASN A 335 -6.56 3.31 1.56
CA ASN A 335 -7.21 4.59 1.29
C ASN A 335 -7.18 5.02 -0.19
N ASP A 336 -6.42 4.30 -1.02
CA ASP A 336 -6.36 4.45 -2.46
C ASP A 336 -7.43 3.67 -3.23
N GLY A 337 -8.30 2.94 -2.54
CA GLY A 337 -9.34 2.12 -3.16
C GLY A 337 -8.80 0.84 -3.76
N THR A 338 -7.57 0.45 -3.42
CA THR A 338 -7.10 -0.91 -3.65
C THR A 338 -7.52 -1.81 -2.50
N CYS A 339 -7.82 -3.05 -2.86
CA CYS A 339 -8.18 -4.10 -1.94
C CYS A 339 -7.37 -5.36 -2.25
N VAL A 340 -6.91 -6.05 -1.23
CA VAL A 340 -6.25 -7.34 -1.31
C VAL A 340 -7.12 -8.34 -0.58
N ILE A 341 -7.61 -9.35 -1.28
CA ILE A 341 -8.52 -10.37 -0.74
C ILE A 341 -7.82 -11.72 -0.80
N LEU A 342 -7.66 -12.39 0.33
CA LEU A 342 -7.25 -13.78 0.42
C LEU A 342 -8.53 -14.64 0.65
N ILE A 343 -8.60 -15.82 0.08
CA ILE A 343 -9.79 -16.67 0.21
C ILE A 343 -9.44 -18.14 0.08
N GLU A 344 -10.05 -19.00 0.89
CA GLU A 344 -9.93 -20.45 0.75
C GLU A 344 -10.51 -20.93 -0.60
N LYS A 345 -9.74 -21.77 -1.31
CA LYS A 345 -10.14 -22.35 -2.60
C LYS A 345 -11.50 -23.01 -2.55
N GLU A 346 -11.79 -23.74 -1.49
CA GLU A 346 -13.05 -24.48 -1.33
C GLU A 346 -14.25 -23.52 -1.27
N LYS A 347 -14.12 -22.40 -0.54
CA LYS A 347 -15.14 -21.34 -0.48
C LYS A 347 -15.37 -20.66 -1.83
N LEU A 348 -14.31 -20.49 -2.63
CA LEU A 348 -14.41 -19.96 -3.99
C LEU A 348 -15.09 -20.95 -4.95
N GLU A 349 -14.81 -22.25 -4.85
CA GLU A 349 -15.46 -23.25 -5.70
C GLU A 349 -16.95 -23.45 -5.33
N GLU A 350 -17.32 -23.29 -4.05
CA GLU A 350 -18.72 -23.26 -3.61
C GLU A 350 -19.48 -22.05 -4.20
N SER A 351 -18.86 -20.87 -4.26
CA SER A 351 -19.50 -19.68 -4.83
C SER A 351 -19.70 -19.79 -6.34
N LYS A 352 -18.77 -20.41 -7.08
CA LYS A 352 -18.89 -20.70 -8.52
C LYS A 352 -20.07 -21.63 -8.84
N LYS A 353 -20.30 -22.69 -8.05
CA LYS A 353 -21.32 -23.71 -8.34
C LYS A 353 -22.76 -23.22 -8.18
N ASN A 354 -23.00 -22.16 -7.41
CA ASN A 354 -24.34 -21.71 -7.07
C ASN A 354 -24.96 -20.74 -8.08
N ASN A 355 -24.28 -20.37 -9.18
CA ASN A 355 -24.70 -19.35 -10.18
C ASN A 355 -25.18 -18.02 -9.56
N LYS A 356 -24.90 -17.83 -8.28
CA LYS A 356 -25.13 -16.63 -7.48
C LYS A 356 -23.75 -16.09 -7.19
N LEU A 357 -23.20 -15.34 -8.14
CA LEU A 357 -22.25 -14.28 -7.83
C LEU A 357 -23.03 -13.09 -7.25
N THR A 358 -23.81 -13.36 -6.20
CA THR A 358 -24.24 -12.35 -5.21
C THR A 358 -23.07 -12.15 -4.28
N SER A 359 -22.85 -10.90 -3.88
CA SER A 359 -21.63 -10.43 -3.23
C SER A 359 -21.04 -11.44 -2.25
N PHE A 360 -19.71 -11.49 -2.19
CA PHE A 360 -19.01 -12.36 -1.24
C PHE A 360 -19.37 -12.08 0.24
N VAL A 361 -20.09 -10.98 0.47
CA VAL A 361 -20.51 -10.49 1.79
C VAL A 361 -22.04 -10.57 2.02
N ASP A 362 -22.87 -10.85 1.01
CA ASP A 362 -24.34 -10.97 1.20
C ASP A 362 -24.72 -12.19 2.07
N LYS A 363 -23.87 -13.21 2.16
CA LYS A 363 -24.10 -14.36 3.04
C LYS A 363 -23.64 -14.10 4.48
N TYR A 364 -22.91 -13.01 4.72
CA TYR A 364 -22.42 -12.58 6.04
C TYR A 364 -22.91 -11.15 6.29
N LYS A 365 -24.22 -11.00 6.54
CA LYS A 365 -24.81 -9.73 7.00
C LYS A 365 -24.01 -9.20 8.19
N LEU A 366 -23.15 -8.22 7.91
CA LEU A 366 -22.45 -7.40 8.89
C LEU A 366 -23.49 -6.52 9.58
N ASN A 367 -24.07 -7.00 10.68
CA ASN A 367 -24.74 -6.13 11.63
C ASN A 367 -23.65 -5.46 12.47
N ILE A 368 -23.22 -4.27 12.06
CA ILE A 368 -22.39 -3.41 12.90
C ILE A 368 -23.33 -2.50 13.68
N ASN A 369 -23.50 -2.80 14.97
CA ASN A 369 -24.09 -1.86 15.93
C ASN A 369 -23.07 -0.74 16.18
N PHE A 370 -23.45 0.49 15.87
CA PHE A 370 -22.73 1.67 16.35
C PHE A 370 -23.07 1.86 17.83
N ASN A 371 -22.06 1.73 18.70
CA ASN A 371 -22.10 2.30 20.04
C ASN A 371 -20.73 2.90 20.36
N GLY A 372 -20.69 4.23 20.55
CA GLY A 372 -19.60 4.95 21.22
C GLY A 372 -18.65 5.69 20.31
#